data_AF-A0A932ZM15-F1
#
_entry.id   AF-A0A932ZM15-F1
#
_cell.length_a   1.000
_cell.length_b   1.000
_cell.length_c   1.000
_cell.angle_alpha   90.00
_cell.angle_beta   90.00
_cell.angle_gamma   90.00
#
_symmetry.space_group_name_H-M   'P 1'
#
loop_
_entity.id
_entity.type
_entity.pdbx_description
1 polymer ?
#
loop_
_entity_poly.entity_id
_entity_poly.type
_entity_poly.pdbx_seq_one_letter_code
_entity_poly.pdbx_strand_id
1 'polypeptide(L)'
;MMLACGGRLPAQSTAKNLIRKHFNKYGKKYEASPFGGKKVTSVEILKIDEIHKHLVSAISFVTIEGPEVFKVRMVIEKGPFGWRTVSWENLSGG
;
A
#
# COMPACT_ATOMS: atom_id res chain seq x y z
N MET A 1 -8.46 25.34 -13.39
CA MET A 1 -9.21 25.26 -12.11
C MET A 1 -8.83 23.96 -11.41
N MET A 2 -7.74 23.95 -10.63
CA MET A 2 -7.34 22.76 -9.85
C MET A 2 -8.07 22.80 -8.51
N LEU A 3 -9.24 22.16 -8.46
CA LEU A 3 -9.95 21.91 -7.23
C LEU A 3 -9.09 20.98 -6.37
N ALA A 4 -8.51 21.54 -5.32
CA ALA A 4 -7.85 20.79 -4.26
C ALA A 4 -8.91 19.99 -3.47
N CYS A 5 -9.35 18.86 -4.04
CA CYS A 5 -10.03 17.78 -3.31
C CYS A 5 -9.03 16.96 -2.45
N GLY A 6 -7.87 17.53 -2.10
CA GLY A 6 -6.67 16.82 -1.60
C GLY A 6 -6.59 16.61 -0.08
N GLY A 7 -7.68 16.79 0.66
CA GLY A 7 -7.63 16.77 2.12
C GLY A 7 -7.79 15.38 2.74
N ARG A 8 -8.67 14.56 2.16
CA ARG A 8 -9.34 13.48 2.91
C ARG A 8 -8.84 12.07 2.56
N LEU A 9 -8.53 11.83 1.30
CA LEU A 9 -7.93 10.59 0.81
C LEU A 9 -6.54 10.87 0.22
N PRO A 10 -5.58 9.93 0.31
CA PRO A 10 -4.34 10.05 -0.43
C PRO A 10 -4.62 9.96 -1.94
N ALA A 11 -3.83 10.67 -2.74
CA ALA A 11 -3.78 10.40 -4.17
C ALA A 11 -3.36 8.94 -4.42
N GLN A 12 -3.87 8.33 -5.50
CA GLN A 12 -3.51 6.94 -5.83
C GLN A 12 -1.99 6.76 -5.98
N SER A 13 -1.29 7.74 -6.56
CA SER A 13 0.18 7.73 -6.68
C SER A 13 0.87 7.71 -5.31
N THR A 14 0.36 8.49 -4.34
CA THR A 14 0.85 8.49 -2.96
C THR A 14 0.64 7.13 -2.31
N ALA A 15 -0.55 6.54 -2.43
CA ALA A 15 -0.82 5.20 -1.91
C ALA A 15 0.09 4.15 -2.56
N LYS A 16 0.23 4.14 -3.89
CA LYS A 16 1.14 3.24 -4.61
C LYS A 16 2.58 3.34 -4.09
N ASN A 17 3.10 4.55 -3.95
CA ASN A 17 4.45 4.78 -3.46
C ASN A 17 4.66 4.28 -2.02
N LEU A 18 3.68 4.53 -1.14
CA LEU A 18 3.72 4.07 0.24
C LEU A 18 3.71 2.54 0.33
N ILE A 19 2.83 1.89 -0.41
CA ILE A 19 2.70 0.42 -0.45
C ILE A 19 3.97 -0.20 -1.02
N ARG A 20 4.49 0.31 -2.15
CA ARG A 20 5.73 -0.16 -2.74
C ARG A 20 6.91 -0.01 -1.78
N LYS A 21 7.05 1.13 -1.11
CA LYS A 21 8.12 1.37 -0.13
C LYS A 21 7.99 0.44 1.08
N HIS A 22 6.77 0.22 1.55
CA HIS A 22 6.48 -0.69 2.65
C HIS A 22 6.94 -2.11 2.32
N PHE A 23 6.48 -2.69 1.21
CA PHE A 23 6.79 -4.09 0.88
C PHE A 23 8.26 -4.30 0.51
N ASN A 24 8.92 -3.34 -0.14
CA ASN A 24 10.37 -3.42 -0.34
C ASN A 24 11.15 -3.37 1.00
N LYS A 25 10.68 -2.60 1.98
CA LYS A 25 11.29 -2.58 3.33
C LYS A 25 10.96 -3.86 4.11
N TYR A 26 9.72 -4.34 3.99
CA TYR A 26 9.23 -5.55 4.63
C TYR A 26 10.00 -6.78 4.15
N GLY A 27 10.15 -6.95 2.83
CA GLY A 27 10.91 -8.06 2.24
C GLY A 27 12.38 -8.10 2.64
N LYS A 28 13.01 -6.94 2.87
CA LYS A 28 14.37 -6.85 3.43
C LYS A 28 14.45 -7.23 4.90
N LYS A 29 13.38 -6.97 5.67
CA LYS A 29 13.34 -7.26 7.12
C LYS A 29 12.94 -8.71 7.39
N TYR A 30 12.10 -9.29 6.55
CA TYR A 30 11.51 -10.62 6.72
C TYR A 30 11.81 -11.48 5.49
N GLU A 31 13.05 -11.95 5.39
CA GLU A 31 13.53 -12.73 4.24
C GLU A 31 12.81 -14.07 4.06
N ALA A 32 12.27 -14.66 5.13
CA ALA A 32 11.47 -15.89 5.06
C ALA A 32 10.03 -15.66 4.58
N SER A 33 9.59 -14.40 4.40
CA SER A 33 8.24 -14.10 3.90
C SER A 33 8.16 -14.27 2.37
N PRO A 34 6.95 -14.34 1.78
CA PRO A 34 6.79 -14.37 0.32
C PRO A 34 7.40 -13.14 -0.40
N PHE A 35 7.58 -12.03 0.31
CA PHE A 35 8.21 -10.80 -0.19
C PHE A 35 9.73 -10.78 0.04
N GLY A 36 10.29 -11.78 0.71
CA GLY A 36 11.68 -11.86 1.12
C GLY A 36 12.63 -11.86 -0.07
N GLY A 37 13.62 -10.96 -0.07
CA GLY A 37 14.62 -10.85 -1.14
C GLY A 37 14.10 -10.43 -2.52
N LYS A 38 12.78 -10.27 -2.71
CA LYS A 38 12.14 -9.95 -3.99
C LYS A 38 11.75 -8.48 -4.06
N LYS A 39 12.03 -7.83 -5.19
CA LYS A 39 11.67 -6.43 -5.40
C LYS A 39 10.20 -6.31 -5.83
N VAL A 40 9.51 -5.28 -5.33
CA VAL A 40 8.17 -4.93 -5.83
C VAL A 40 8.29 -4.26 -7.20
N THR A 41 7.75 -4.92 -8.22
CA THR A 41 7.76 -4.48 -9.62
C THR A 41 6.60 -3.53 -9.90
N SER A 42 5.39 -3.91 -9.49
CA SER A 42 4.16 -3.14 -9.72
C SER A 42 3.26 -3.10 -8.48
N VAL A 43 2.52 -2.00 -8.34
CA VAL A 43 1.43 -1.85 -7.37
C VAL A 43 0.22 -1.26 -8.09
N GLU A 44 -0.86 -2.03 -8.13
CA GLU A 44 -2.12 -1.62 -8.71
C GLU A 44 -3.15 -1.41 -7.59
N ILE A 45 -3.67 -0.18 -7.48
CA ILE A 45 -4.68 0.15 -6.48
C ILE A 45 -6.05 -0.20 -7.07
N LEU A 46 -6.77 -1.09 -6.40
CA LEU A 46 -8.14 -1.45 -6.78
C LEU A 46 -9.15 -0.48 -6.16
N LYS A 47 -8.94 -0.14 -4.88
CA LYS A 47 -9.86 0.69 -4.12
C LYS A 47 -9.14 1.41 -2.99
N ILE A 48 -9.57 2.64 -2.71
CA ILE A 48 -9.19 3.39 -1.51
C ILE A 48 -10.48 3.81 -0.83
N ASP A 49 -10.72 3.30 0.36
CA ASP A 49 -11.87 3.62 1.19
C ASP A 49 -11.42 4.37 2.45
N GLU A 50 -12.20 5.37 2.86
CA GLU A 50 -12.02 5.98 4.17
C GLU A 50 -12.59 5.07 5.26
N ILE A 51 -11.76 4.74 6.26
CA ILE A 51 -12.24 4.09 7.49
C ILE A 51 -12.73 5.17 8.45
N HIS A 52 -11.90 6.20 8.66
CA HIS A 52 -12.24 7.41 9.41
C HIS A 52 -11.40 8.59 8.91
N LYS A 53 -11.65 9.79 9.45
CA LYS A 53 -10.89 10.99 9.08
C LYS A 53 -9.39 10.71 9.24
N HIS A 54 -8.63 10.85 8.14
CA HIS A 54 -7.19 10.61 8.07
C HIS A 54 -6.74 9.14 8.22
N LEU A 55 -7.65 8.17 8.16
CA LEU A 55 -7.32 6.74 8.10
C LEU A 55 -8.08 6.08 6.96
N VAL A 56 -7.33 5.48 6.05
CA VAL A 56 -7.87 4.87 4.84
C VAL A 56 -7.40 3.43 4.70
N SER A 57 -8.24 2.63 4.06
CA SER A 57 -7.94 1.28 3.61
C SER A 57 -7.67 1.32 2.11
N ALA A 58 -6.51 0.85 1.67
CA ALA A 58 -6.17 0.68 0.27
C ALA A 58 -6.09 -0.81 -0.06
N ILE A 59 -6.96 -1.30 -0.95
CA ILE A 59 -6.88 -2.65 -1.49
C ILE A 59 -6.08 -2.56 -2.79
N SER A 60 -5.06 -3.40 -2.91
CA SER A 60 -4.14 -3.38 -4.05
C SER A 60 -3.64 -4.76 -4.44
N PHE A 61 -3.28 -4.92 -5.71
CA PHE A 61 -2.41 -6.00 -6.15
C PHE A 61 -0.95 -5.54 -6.10
N VAL A 62 -0.10 -6.34 -5.48
CA VAL A 62 1.34 -6.14 -5.39
C VAL A 62 2.01 -7.26 -6.19
N THR A 63 2.63 -6.89 -7.28
CA THR A 63 3.45 -7.78 -8.09
C THR A 63 4.89 -7.67 -7.62
N ILE A 64 5.50 -8.81 -7.35
CA ILE A 64 6.90 -8.90 -7.00
C ILE A 64 7.70 -9.47 -8.16
N GLU A 65 9.02 -9.47 -8.04
CA GLU A 65 9.91 -10.10 -8.99
C GLU A 65 9.65 -11.61 -9.05
N GLY A 66 9.16 -12.08 -10.19
CA GLY A 66 8.62 -13.42 -10.39
C GLY A 66 7.17 -13.40 -10.91
N PRO A 67 6.48 -14.55 -10.93
CA PRO A 67 5.09 -14.65 -11.40
C PRO A 67 4.06 -14.32 -10.31
N GLU A 68 4.49 -14.04 -9.08
CA GLU A 68 3.59 -13.95 -7.92
C GLU A 68 2.92 -12.58 -7.82
N VAL A 69 1.60 -12.62 -7.55
CA VAL A 69 0.77 -11.44 -7.33
C VAL A 69 0.01 -11.60 -6.02
N PHE A 70 0.15 -10.62 -5.13
CA PHE A 70 -0.50 -10.62 -3.82
C PHE A 70 -1.61 -9.58 -3.79
N LYS A 71 -2.82 -10.00 -3.45
CA LYS A 71 -3.90 -9.08 -3.11
C LYS A 71 -3.73 -8.72 -1.65
N VAL A 72 -3.55 -7.45 -1.36
CA VAL A 72 -3.29 -6.97 0.01
C VAL A 72 -4.25 -5.83 0.36
N ARG A 73 -4.58 -5.75 1.65
CA ARG A 73 -5.18 -4.56 2.24
C ARG A 73 -4.11 -3.83 3.03
N MET A 74 -3.97 -2.54 2.78
CA MET A 74 -3.03 -1.66 3.46
C MET A 74 -3.80 -0.57 4.20
N VAL A 75 -3.53 -0.40 5.49
CA VAL A 75 -4.06 0.72 6.28
C VAL A 75 -3.05 1.87 6.22
N ILE A 76 -3.52 3.05 5.83
CA ILE A 76 -2.71 4.24 5.64
C ILE A 76 -3.32 5.38 6.46
N GLU A 77 -2.48 6.07 7.22
CA GLU A 77 -2.86 7.18 8.09
C GLU A 77 -2.19 8.49 7.65
N LYS A 78 -2.89 9.62 7.77
CA LYS A 78 -2.33 10.97 7.60
C LYS A 78 -1.79 11.48 8.92
N GLY A 79 -0.46 11.49 9.05
CA GLY A 79 0.25 12.13 10.15
C GLY A 79 0.61 13.60 9.85
N PRO A 80 1.29 14.29 10.79
CA PRO A 80 1.72 15.68 10.61
C PRO A 80 2.71 15.86 9.44
N PHE A 81 3.46 14.82 9.09
CA PHE A 81 4.43 14.81 7.99
C PHE A 81 3.93 14.12 6.72
N GLY A 82 2.61 13.96 6.59
CA GLY A 82 1.97 13.31 5.44
C GLY A 82 1.51 11.88 5.72
N TRP A 83 1.20 11.16 4.64
CA TRP A 83 0.63 9.82 4.71
C TRP A 83 1.69 8.76 5.03
N ARG A 84 1.34 7.78 5.87
CA ARG A 84 2.20 6.66 6.27
C ARG A 84 1.43 5.35 6.34
N THR A 85 2.10 4.23 6.10
CA THR A 85 1.51 2.90 6.28
C THR A 85 1.47 2.53 7.77
N VAL A 86 0.36 2.01 8.26
CA VAL A 86 0.18 1.58 9.65
C VAL A 86 0.25 0.06 9.77
N SER A 87 -0.59 -0.64 9.02
CA SER A 87 -0.69 -2.11 9.04
C SER A 87 -1.08 -2.63 7.66
N TRP A 88 -0.99 -3.94 7.49
CA TRP A 88 -1.38 -4.62 6.25
C TRP A 88 -1.84 -6.05 6.50
N GLU A 89 -2.65 -6.55 5.59
CA GLU A 89 -3.20 -7.91 5.60
C GLU A 89 -3.08 -8.54 4.21
N ASN A 90 -2.75 -9.82 4.16
CA ASN A 90 -2.79 -10.61 2.93
C ASN A 90 -4.24 -11.09 2.68
N LEU A 91 -4.79 -10.76 1.53
CA LEU A 91 -6.13 -11.18 1.10
C LEU A 91 -6.08 -12.33 0.08
N SER A 92 -4.90 -12.83 -0.29
CA SER A 92 -4.72 -13.95 -1.24
C SER A 92 -5.01 -15.34 -0.63
N GLY A 93 -5.57 -15.43 0.58
CA GLY A 93 -5.77 -16.69 1.32
C GLY A 93 -7.24 -17.01 1.61
N GLY A 94 -8.12 -16.87 0.64
CA GLY A 94 -9.53 -17.27 0.70
C GLY A 94 -9.93 -18.04 -0.53
#